data_AF-A0A958IMN7-F1
#
_entry.id   AF-A0A958IMN7-F1
#
_cell.length_a   1.000
_cell.length_b   1.000
_cell.length_c   1.000
_cell.angle_alpha   90.00
_cell.angle_beta   90.00
_cell.angle_gamma   90.00
#
_symmetry.space_group_name_H-M   'P 1'
#
loop_
_entity.id
_entity.type
_entity.pdbx_description
1 polymer ?
#
loop_
_entity_poly.entity_id
_entity_poly.type
_entity_poly.pdbx_seq_one_letter_code
_entity_poly.pdbx_strand_id
1 'polypeptide(L)'
;AIALMGVAIGVEQGQPIADPEQVLPIVINQLVPIGLKGLLIAGLMAAFMSTFDSTVNAAASYWVRDIYQAFLNPQASEKQLLRHSRWASVIVVGAGLFLTSNVSSINDIWGWLTMSIGAGLFVPLLLRWYWWRMNGYGFAIGTLAGNLAAIAQRIWLPDVPEYWQFLLVSGIALFGTVAGSLATKPTDDAVLSHFFKTTRPFGFWRHIRENLPESQKISIRTENRRDIIAVCIAVLWQLSLFLMLMQIIFKQWHYFIYLFAIQIFLSTGLYFFWFRHLSDEIPTDFK
;
A
#
# COMPACT_ATOMS: atom_id res chain seq x y z
N ALA A 1 -22.91 -5.31 4.85
CA ALA A 1 -24.09 -5.22 5.73
C ALA A 1 -24.60 -3.79 5.91
N ILE A 2 -23.78 -2.82 6.34
CA ILE A 2 -24.21 -1.43 6.55
C ILE A 2 -24.78 -0.78 5.28
N ALA A 3 -24.13 -0.99 4.13
CA ALA A 3 -24.65 -0.54 2.84
C ALA A 3 -26.06 -1.09 2.52
N LEU A 4 -26.29 -2.38 2.76
CA LEU A 4 -27.60 -3.02 2.56
C LEU A 4 -28.66 -2.47 3.54
N MET A 5 -28.28 -2.20 4.79
CA MET A 5 -29.16 -1.56 5.77
C MET A 5 -29.52 -0.13 5.34
N GLY A 6 -28.58 0.63 4.77
CA GLY A 6 -28.85 1.95 4.20
C GLY A 6 -29.81 1.92 3.02
N VAL A 7 -29.66 0.93 2.13
CA VAL A 7 -30.59 0.72 1.01
C VAL A 7 -31.98 0.36 1.51
N ALA A 8 -32.09 -0.54 2.50
CA ALA A 8 -33.38 -0.91 3.10
C ALA A 8 -34.09 0.31 3.73
N ILE A 9 -33.37 1.12 4.49
CA ILE A 9 -33.86 2.38 5.06
C ILE A 9 -34.36 3.33 3.97
N GLY A 10 -33.57 3.54 2.90
CA GLY A 10 -33.94 4.43 1.81
C GLY A 10 -35.19 3.98 1.06
N VAL A 11 -35.38 2.66 0.92
CA VAL A 11 -36.60 2.07 0.33
C VAL A 11 -37.79 2.24 1.28
N GLU A 12 -37.64 1.98 2.58
CA GLU A 12 -38.70 2.15 3.58
C GLU A 12 -39.17 3.61 3.70
N GLN A 13 -38.25 4.57 3.56
CA GLN A 13 -38.54 6.00 3.67
C GLN A 13 -38.98 6.63 2.33
N GLY A 14 -39.01 5.85 1.25
CA GLY A 14 -39.37 6.33 -0.09
C GLY A 14 -38.37 7.33 -0.69
N GLN A 15 -37.19 7.49 -0.07
CA GLN A 15 -36.11 8.34 -0.54
C GLN A 15 -34.78 7.56 -0.48
N PRO A 16 -34.26 7.08 -1.62
CA PRO A 16 -32.96 6.43 -1.65
C PRO A 16 -31.87 7.42 -1.20
N ILE A 17 -30.91 6.93 -0.41
CA ILE A 17 -29.75 7.71 0.02
C ILE A 17 -28.91 8.00 -1.22
N ALA A 18 -28.92 9.26 -1.68
CA ALA A 18 -28.24 9.67 -2.91
C ALA A 18 -26.71 9.64 -2.80
N ASP A 19 -26.19 9.90 -1.59
CA ASP A 19 -24.75 9.90 -1.29
C ASP A 19 -24.36 8.63 -0.49
N PRO A 20 -23.61 7.68 -1.09
CA PRO A 20 -23.14 6.48 -0.40
C PRO A 20 -22.33 6.76 0.87
N GLU A 21 -21.65 7.91 0.97
CA GLU A 21 -20.85 8.29 2.12
C GLU A 21 -21.73 8.59 3.36
N GLN A 22 -23.01 8.92 3.15
CA GLN A 22 -23.97 9.18 4.23
C GLN A 22 -24.68 7.92 4.76
N VAL A 23 -24.50 6.77 4.09
CA VAL A 23 -25.18 5.52 4.50
C VAL A 23 -24.81 5.12 5.93
N LEU A 24 -23.51 5.17 6.28
CA LEU A 24 -23.04 4.82 7.61
C LEU A 24 -23.63 5.71 8.72
N PRO A 25 -23.54 7.06 8.67
CA PRO A 25 -24.10 7.91 9.71
C PRO A 25 -25.63 7.80 9.81
N ILE A 26 -26.35 7.63 8.70
CA ILE A 26 -27.81 7.45 8.69
C ILE A 26 -28.19 6.16 9.41
N VAL A 27 -27.53 5.04 9.07
CA VAL A 27 -27.77 3.73 9.69
C VAL A 27 -27.50 3.78 11.20
N ILE A 28 -26.39 4.39 11.62
CA ILE A 28 -26.08 4.56 13.05
C ILE A 28 -27.15 5.41 13.75
N ASN A 29 -27.60 6.48 13.13
CA ASN A 29 -28.57 7.37 13.74
C ASN A 29 -29.95 6.72 13.90
N GLN A 30 -30.37 5.91 12.93
CA GLN A 30 -31.72 5.34 12.90
C GLN A 30 -31.84 3.98 13.59
N LEU A 31 -30.83 3.11 13.48
CA LEU A 31 -30.92 1.73 13.98
C LEU A 31 -30.28 1.51 15.35
N VAL A 32 -29.41 2.41 15.82
CA VAL A 32 -28.67 2.21 17.07
C VAL A 32 -29.35 2.91 18.24
N PRO A 33 -29.63 2.20 19.35
CA PRO A 33 -30.21 2.78 20.56
C PRO A 33 -29.37 3.91 21.17
N ILE A 34 -30.05 4.80 21.89
CA ILE A 34 -29.40 5.86 22.66
C ILE A 34 -28.45 5.24 23.71
N GLY A 35 -27.31 5.87 23.96
CA GLY A 35 -26.20 5.27 24.73
C GLY A 35 -25.22 4.51 23.84
N LEU A 36 -25.65 3.42 23.18
CA LEU A 36 -24.79 2.67 22.24
C LEU A 36 -24.38 3.52 21.04
N LYS A 37 -25.27 4.39 20.57
CA LYS A 37 -24.94 5.39 19.53
C LYS A 37 -23.77 6.27 19.93
N GLY A 38 -23.77 6.77 21.18
CA GLY A 38 -22.68 7.59 21.71
C GLY A 38 -21.37 6.82 21.81
N LEU A 39 -21.43 5.56 22.26
CA LEU A 39 -20.27 4.67 22.31
C LEU A 39 -19.68 4.40 20.92
N LEU A 40 -20.53 4.14 19.92
CA LEU A 40 -20.09 3.93 18.54
C LEU A 40 -19.42 5.18 17.95
N ILE A 41 -20.03 6.35 18.12
CA ILE A 41 -19.45 7.61 17.62
C ILE A 41 -18.11 7.89 18.32
N ALA A 42 -18.03 7.69 19.64
CA ALA A 42 -16.78 7.83 20.37
C ALA A 42 -15.70 6.85 19.87
N GLY A 43 -16.06 5.60 19.60
CA GLY A 43 -15.16 4.61 19.02
C GLY A 43 -14.69 4.96 17.61
N LEU A 44 -15.57 5.47 16.75
CA LEU A 44 -15.23 5.95 15.41
C LEU A 44 -14.28 7.16 15.46
N MET A 45 -14.54 8.10 16.38
CA MET A 45 -13.65 9.24 16.63
C MET A 45 -12.29 8.80 17.15
N ALA A 46 -12.25 7.82 18.06
CA ALA A 46 -10.99 7.27 18.57
C ALA A 46 -10.19 6.58 17.46
N ALA A 47 -10.85 5.78 16.60
CA ALA A 47 -10.21 5.14 15.46
C ALA A 47 -9.69 6.17 14.44
N PHE A 48 -10.49 7.19 14.11
CA PHE A 48 -10.07 8.30 13.26
C PHE A 48 -8.85 9.03 13.85
N MET A 49 -8.88 9.39 15.14
CA MET A 49 -7.77 10.08 15.80
C MET A 49 -6.49 9.25 15.78
N SER A 50 -6.57 7.92 15.93
CA SER A 50 -5.40 7.04 15.85
C SER A 50 -4.71 7.09 14.49
N THR A 51 -5.48 7.06 13.39
CA THR A 51 -4.92 7.18 12.05
C THR A 51 -4.44 8.60 11.78
N PHE A 52 -5.24 9.61 12.14
CA PHE A 52 -4.93 11.01 11.91
C PHE A 52 -3.63 11.44 12.61
N ASP A 53 -3.48 11.11 13.90
CA ASP A 53 -2.26 11.40 14.67
C ASP A 53 -1.03 10.73 14.05
N SER A 54 -1.14 9.45 13.68
CA SER A 54 -0.05 8.70 13.05
C SER A 54 0.39 9.33 11.72
N THR A 55 -0.56 9.76 10.87
CA THR A 55 -0.26 10.39 9.58
C THR A 55 0.39 11.77 9.75
N VAL A 56 -0.15 12.60 10.65
CA VAL A 56 0.42 13.95 10.92
C VAL A 56 1.82 13.83 11.52
N ASN A 57 2.02 12.90 12.44
CA ASN A 57 3.33 12.66 13.06
C ASN A 57 4.36 12.09 12.05
N ALA A 58 3.93 11.21 11.14
CA ALA A 58 4.78 10.72 10.05
C ALA A 58 5.20 11.86 9.12
N ALA A 59 4.27 12.72 8.68
CA ALA A 59 4.56 13.86 7.82
C ALA A 59 5.54 14.85 8.49
N ALA A 60 5.35 15.14 9.78
CA ALA A 60 6.27 15.95 10.55
C ALA A 60 7.66 15.31 10.67
N SER A 61 7.72 13.98 10.81
CA SER A 61 8.98 13.23 10.89
C SER A 61 9.74 13.24 9.55
N TYR A 62 9.05 13.12 8.42
CA TYR A 62 9.67 13.26 7.09
C TYR A 62 10.28 14.65 6.91
N TRP A 63 9.55 15.70 7.31
CA TRP A 63 10.11 17.06 7.29
C TRP A 63 11.35 17.19 8.18
N VAL A 64 11.27 16.73 9.43
CA VAL A 64 12.34 16.95 10.42
C VAL A 64 13.58 16.12 10.12
N ARG A 65 13.42 14.83 9.83
CA ARG A 65 14.55 13.91 9.65
C ARG A 65 15.09 13.94 8.23
N ASP A 66 14.22 13.84 7.24
CA ASP A 66 14.64 13.61 5.85
C ASP A 66 14.97 14.93 5.13
N ILE A 67 14.43 16.06 5.58
CA ILE A 67 14.68 17.38 4.96
C ILE A 67 15.50 18.27 5.88
N TYR A 68 14.96 18.62 7.06
CA TYR A 68 15.57 19.62 7.93
C TYR A 68 16.90 19.14 8.50
N GLN A 69 16.94 17.97 9.13
CA GLN A 69 18.17 17.43 9.70
C GLN A 69 19.12 16.95 8.60
N ALA A 70 18.65 16.24 7.59
CA ALA A 70 19.54 15.69 6.56
C ALA A 70 20.24 16.78 5.70
N PHE A 71 19.55 17.88 5.38
CA PHE A 71 20.05 18.85 4.38
C PHE A 71 20.17 20.29 4.89
N LEU A 72 19.30 20.77 5.79
CA LEU A 72 19.27 22.18 6.21
C LEU A 72 20.13 22.44 7.46
N ASN A 73 20.08 21.56 8.45
CA ASN A 73 20.85 21.66 9.68
C ASN A 73 21.18 20.27 10.27
N PRO A 74 22.26 19.62 9.80
CA PRO A 74 22.70 18.30 10.30
C PRO A 74 23.05 18.25 11.79
N GLN A 75 23.42 19.38 12.38
CA GLN A 75 23.78 19.50 13.80
C GLN A 75 22.65 20.08 14.65
N ALA A 76 21.40 19.97 14.18
CA ALA A 76 20.24 20.47 14.90
C ALA A 76 20.09 19.79 16.27
N SER A 77 19.95 20.60 17.31
CA SER A 77 19.65 20.12 18.67
C SER A 77 18.26 19.49 18.75
N GLU A 78 18.04 18.59 19.71
CA GLU A 78 16.74 17.95 19.95
C GLU A 78 15.61 18.98 20.15
N LYS A 79 15.89 20.08 20.86
CA LYS A 79 14.92 21.18 21.05
C LYS A 79 14.53 21.86 19.73
N GLN A 80 15.45 21.96 18.78
CA GLN A 80 15.14 22.49 17.45
C GLN A 80 14.31 21.47 16.66
N LEU A 81 14.69 20.19 16.66
CA LEU A 81 13.94 19.13 15.98
C LEU A 81 12.49 19.06 16.47
N LEU A 82 12.26 19.11 17.79
CA LEU A 82 10.92 19.14 18.38
C LEU A 82 10.12 20.37 17.96
N ARG A 83 10.77 21.55 17.83
CA ARG A 83 10.11 22.77 17.38
C ARG A 83 9.69 22.68 15.91
N HIS A 84 10.58 22.18 15.04
CA HIS A 84 10.29 21.99 13.63
C HIS A 84 9.21 20.91 13.42
N SER A 85 9.19 19.85 14.24
CA SER A 85 8.13 18.84 14.23
C SER A 85 6.77 19.46 14.50
N ARG A 86 6.63 20.26 15.57
CA ARG A 86 5.36 20.94 15.92
C ARG A 86 4.89 21.88 14.82
N TRP A 87 5.79 22.68 14.24
CA TRP A 87 5.45 23.57 13.14
C TRP A 87 5.03 22.80 11.89
N ALA A 88 5.73 21.73 11.54
CA ALA A 88 5.36 20.87 10.41
C ALA A 88 3.97 20.27 10.62
N SER A 89 3.65 19.76 11.81
CA SER A 89 2.30 19.26 12.13
C SER A 89 1.23 20.32 11.91
N VAL A 90 1.42 21.54 12.44
CA VAL A 90 0.45 22.64 12.28
C VAL A 90 0.29 23.02 10.80
N ILE A 91 1.39 23.10 10.05
CA ILE A 91 1.36 23.44 8.63
C ILE A 91 0.64 22.37 7.82
N VAL A 92 0.95 21.08 8.05
CA VAL A 92 0.32 19.96 7.35
C VAL A 92 -1.19 19.92 7.61
N VAL A 93 -1.60 20.08 8.88
CA VAL A 93 -3.03 20.12 9.24
C VAL A 93 -3.71 21.33 8.63
N GLY A 94 -3.09 22.52 8.70
CA GLY A 94 -3.62 23.74 8.10
C GLY A 94 -3.79 23.64 6.59
N ALA A 95 -2.78 23.09 5.90
CA ALA A 95 -2.84 22.83 4.45
C ALA A 95 -3.93 21.82 4.10
N GLY A 96 -4.08 20.74 4.88
CA GLY A 96 -5.16 19.77 4.72
C GLY A 96 -6.54 20.42 4.83
N LEU A 97 -6.78 21.21 5.88
CA LEU A 97 -8.04 21.93 6.07
C LEU A 97 -8.34 22.89 4.91
N PHE A 98 -7.32 23.59 4.42
CA PHE A 98 -7.45 24.49 3.28
C PHE A 98 -7.83 23.72 2.00
N LEU A 99 -7.14 22.62 1.69
CA LEU A 99 -7.41 21.81 0.50
C LEU A 99 -8.79 21.16 0.53
N THR A 100 -9.24 20.70 1.70
CA THR A 100 -10.57 20.07 1.88
C THR A 100 -11.73 20.99 1.49
N SER A 101 -11.57 22.32 1.56
CA SER A 101 -12.63 23.26 1.16
C SER A 101 -13.06 23.17 -0.31
N ASN A 102 -12.23 22.57 -1.17
CA ASN A 102 -12.51 22.38 -2.60
C ASN A 102 -12.89 20.93 -2.95
N VAL A 103 -13.16 20.09 -1.94
CA VAL A 103 -13.42 18.66 -2.09
C VAL A 103 -14.91 18.37 -1.92
N SER A 104 -15.53 17.82 -2.96
CA SER A 104 -16.97 17.50 -2.95
C SER A 104 -17.27 16.05 -2.55
N SER A 105 -16.34 15.12 -2.81
CA SER A 105 -16.48 13.68 -2.47
C SER A 105 -15.16 13.13 -1.95
N ILE A 106 -15.24 12.38 -0.84
CA ILE A 106 -14.10 11.70 -0.26
C ILE A 106 -13.67 10.55 -1.17
N ASN A 107 -14.64 9.80 -1.71
CA ASN A 107 -14.36 8.66 -2.58
C ASN A 107 -13.60 9.05 -3.85
N ASP A 108 -13.97 10.14 -4.51
CA ASP A 108 -13.28 10.62 -5.72
C ASP A 108 -11.80 10.95 -5.44
N ILE A 109 -11.53 11.69 -4.36
CA ILE A 109 -10.14 12.01 -3.98
C ILE A 109 -9.37 10.78 -3.54
N TRP A 110 -9.99 9.90 -2.76
CA TRP A 110 -9.36 8.66 -2.34
C TRP A 110 -9.01 7.77 -3.54
N GLY A 111 -9.93 7.66 -4.49
CA GLY A 111 -9.74 6.98 -5.77
C GLY A 111 -8.57 7.55 -6.53
N TRP A 112 -8.51 8.88 -6.71
CA TRP A 112 -7.38 9.53 -7.38
C TRP A 112 -6.05 9.35 -6.64
N LEU A 113 -6.01 9.52 -5.31
CA LEU A 113 -4.81 9.32 -4.50
C LEU A 113 -4.29 7.87 -4.63
N THR A 114 -5.18 6.89 -4.57
CA THR A 114 -4.82 5.46 -4.58
C THR A 114 -4.45 4.99 -5.98
N MET A 115 -5.31 5.30 -6.96
CA MET A 115 -5.23 4.76 -8.32
C MET A 115 -4.35 5.58 -9.25
N SER A 116 -4.10 6.86 -8.97
CA SER A 116 -3.17 7.68 -9.76
C SER A 116 -1.84 7.89 -9.02
N ILE A 117 -1.83 8.67 -7.94
CA ILE A 117 -0.59 9.01 -7.23
C ILE A 117 0.09 7.75 -6.67
N GLY A 118 -0.67 6.87 -6.02
CA GLY A 118 -0.19 5.59 -5.51
C GLY A 118 0.37 4.69 -6.61
N ALA A 119 -0.28 4.63 -7.77
CA ALA A 119 0.19 3.85 -8.92
C ALA A 119 1.53 4.37 -9.46
N GLY A 120 1.75 5.69 -9.47
CA GLY A 120 3.00 6.30 -9.90
C GLY A 120 4.21 5.92 -9.02
N LEU A 121 3.98 5.69 -7.73
CA LEU A 121 4.99 5.21 -6.79
C LEU A 121 5.14 3.69 -6.79
N PHE A 122 4.03 2.97 -6.96
CA PHE A 122 3.98 1.52 -6.88
C PHE A 122 4.91 0.83 -7.88
N VAL A 123 4.95 1.32 -9.12
CA VAL A 123 5.74 0.69 -10.18
C VAL A 123 7.26 0.72 -9.89
N PRO A 124 7.90 1.86 -9.61
CA PRO A 124 9.29 1.90 -9.17
C PRO A 124 9.57 1.06 -7.92
N LEU A 125 8.66 1.06 -6.94
CA LEU A 125 8.77 0.30 -5.69
C LEU A 125 8.75 -1.22 -5.91
N LEU A 126 7.99 -1.69 -6.90
CA LEU A 126 7.91 -3.09 -7.26
C LEU A 126 9.10 -3.52 -8.13
N LEU A 127 9.42 -2.73 -9.17
CA LEU A 127 10.45 -3.10 -10.15
C LEU A 127 11.84 -3.24 -9.53
N ARG A 128 12.15 -2.52 -8.44
CA ARG A 128 13.44 -2.59 -7.73
C ARG A 128 13.80 -3.98 -7.22
N TRP A 129 12.80 -4.83 -6.94
CA TRP A 129 13.04 -6.18 -6.44
C TRP A 129 13.31 -7.18 -7.56
N TYR A 130 12.80 -6.91 -8.77
CA TYR A 130 12.75 -7.89 -9.86
C TYR A 130 13.71 -7.60 -11.02
N TRP A 131 14.35 -6.43 -11.07
CA TRP A 131 15.20 -6.05 -12.19
C TRP A 131 16.55 -5.47 -11.76
N TRP A 132 17.63 -6.18 -12.11
CA TRP A 132 19.01 -5.82 -11.73
C TRP A 132 19.46 -4.42 -12.18
N ARG A 133 18.88 -3.91 -13.28
CA ARG A 133 19.31 -2.65 -13.89
C ARG A 133 18.71 -1.41 -13.22
N MET A 134 17.71 -1.62 -12.36
CA MET A 134 17.07 -0.55 -11.61
C MET A 134 18.09 0.17 -10.71
N ASN A 135 18.04 1.49 -10.71
CA ASN A 135 18.91 2.33 -9.89
C ASN A 135 18.13 3.51 -9.28
N GLY A 136 18.78 4.29 -8.41
CA GLY A 136 18.15 5.42 -7.73
C GLY A 136 17.63 6.51 -8.67
N TYR A 137 18.31 6.75 -9.80
CA TYR A 137 17.88 7.73 -10.80
C TYR A 137 16.63 7.28 -11.55
N GLY A 138 16.59 6.01 -11.99
CA GLY A 138 15.41 5.40 -12.59
C GLY A 138 14.20 5.42 -11.65
N PHE A 139 14.43 5.13 -10.36
CA PHE A 139 13.38 5.24 -9.34
C PHE A 139 12.83 6.68 -9.25
N ALA A 140 13.71 7.68 -9.17
CA ALA A 140 13.31 9.08 -9.06
C ALA A 140 12.58 9.59 -10.31
N ILE A 141 13.12 9.30 -11.51
CA ILE A 141 12.52 9.72 -12.79
C ILE A 141 11.16 9.05 -12.98
N GLY A 142 11.06 7.74 -12.73
CA GLY A 142 9.80 7.01 -12.83
C GLY A 142 8.72 7.51 -11.88
N THR A 143 9.10 7.73 -10.63
CA THR A 143 8.20 8.30 -9.61
C THR A 143 7.75 9.71 -10.01
N LEU A 144 8.66 10.57 -10.44
CA LEU A 144 8.34 11.93 -10.86
C LEU A 144 7.42 11.93 -12.09
N ALA A 145 7.73 11.12 -13.11
CA ALA A 145 6.90 10.99 -14.30
C ALA A 145 5.48 10.49 -13.97
N GLY A 146 5.36 9.48 -13.11
CA GLY A 146 4.07 8.97 -12.63
C GLY A 146 3.26 10.02 -11.88
N ASN A 147 3.88 10.74 -10.94
CA ASN A 147 3.17 11.77 -10.17
C ASN A 147 2.77 12.99 -11.03
N LEU A 148 3.63 13.43 -11.95
CA LEU A 148 3.27 14.48 -12.90
C LEU A 148 2.14 14.02 -13.84
N ALA A 149 2.15 12.76 -14.27
CA ALA A 149 1.07 12.19 -15.04
C ALA A 149 -0.24 12.11 -14.24
N ALA A 150 -0.21 11.78 -12.96
CA ALA A 150 -1.38 11.78 -12.08
C ALA A 150 -2.00 13.18 -11.95
N ILE A 151 -1.16 14.21 -11.78
CA ILE A 151 -1.61 15.62 -11.72
C ILE A 151 -2.15 16.06 -13.09
N ALA A 152 -1.45 15.76 -14.18
CA ALA A 152 -1.92 16.08 -15.53
C ALA A 152 -3.24 15.37 -15.84
N GLN A 153 -3.37 14.09 -15.50
CA GLN A 153 -4.61 13.35 -15.66
C GLN A 153 -5.76 14.01 -14.90
N ARG A 154 -5.55 14.47 -13.65
CA ARG A 154 -6.60 15.15 -12.88
C ARG A 154 -7.07 16.46 -13.50
N ILE A 155 -6.16 17.21 -14.12
CA ILE A 155 -6.45 18.52 -14.72
C ILE A 155 -7.11 18.37 -16.10
N TRP A 156 -6.56 17.49 -16.94
CA TRP A 156 -6.93 17.40 -18.36
C TRP A 156 -7.94 16.29 -18.66
N LEU A 157 -8.01 15.25 -17.81
CA LEU A 157 -8.81 14.05 -18.00
C LEU A 157 -9.55 13.65 -16.69
N PRO A 158 -10.30 14.56 -16.05
CA PRO A 158 -10.88 14.33 -14.73
C PRO A 158 -11.90 13.17 -14.67
N ASP A 159 -12.65 12.94 -15.76
CA ASP A 159 -13.75 11.96 -15.80
C ASP A 159 -13.31 10.54 -16.19
N VAL A 160 -11.99 10.28 -16.25
CA VAL A 160 -11.48 8.97 -16.62
C VAL A 160 -11.76 7.97 -15.48
N PRO A 161 -12.30 6.78 -15.76
CA PRO A 161 -12.52 5.76 -14.75
C PRO A 161 -11.24 5.35 -14.01
N GLU A 162 -11.34 5.08 -12.72
CA GLU A 162 -10.19 4.77 -11.84
C GLU A 162 -9.24 3.70 -12.38
N TYR A 163 -9.77 2.64 -13.00
CA TYR A 163 -8.93 1.57 -13.57
C TYR A 163 -8.11 2.06 -14.77
N TRP A 164 -8.64 2.98 -15.58
CA TRP A 164 -7.88 3.62 -16.66
C TRP A 164 -6.85 4.60 -16.11
N GLN A 165 -7.17 5.33 -15.04
CA GLN A 165 -6.20 6.20 -14.36
C GLN A 165 -4.99 5.39 -13.91
N PHE A 166 -5.24 4.24 -13.26
CA PHE A 166 -4.19 3.32 -12.84
C PHE A 166 -3.31 2.86 -14.00
N LEU A 167 -3.91 2.39 -15.09
CA LEU A 167 -3.15 1.89 -16.24
C LEU A 167 -2.31 2.98 -16.91
N LEU A 168 -2.87 4.18 -17.08
CA LEU A 168 -2.15 5.30 -17.69
C LEU A 168 -0.97 5.75 -16.84
N VAL A 169 -1.21 6.00 -15.54
CA VAL A 169 -0.16 6.51 -14.65
C VAL A 169 0.92 5.45 -14.40
N SER A 170 0.53 4.20 -14.15
CA SER A 170 1.50 3.11 -13.98
C SER A 170 2.30 2.84 -15.26
N GLY A 171 1.68 2.95 -16.44
CA GLY A 171 2.36 2.83 -17.73
C GLY A 171 3.42 3.92 -17.94
N ILE A 172 3.08 5.18 -17.65
CA ILE A 172 4.02 6.31 -17.74
C ILE A 172 5.14 6.16 -16.69
N ALA A 173 4.80 5.78 -15.46
CA ALA A 173 5.77 5.54 -14.40
C ALA A 173 6.72 4.40 -14.78
N LEU A 174 6.21 3.30 -15.36
CA LEU A 174 7.01 2.19 -15.85
C LEU A 174 7.98 2.63 -16.94
N PHE A 175 7.47 3.34 -17.94
CA PHE A 175 8.29 3.86 -19.03
C PHE A 175 9.39 4.79 -18.49
N GLY A 176 9.02 5.76 -17.64
CA GLY A 176 9.98 6.67 -17.02
C GLY A 176 11.03 5.94 -16.17
N THR A 177 10.61 4.91 -15.43
CA THR A 177 11.50 4.08 -14.62
C THR A 177 12.51 3.33 -15.48
N VAL A 178 12.03 2.67 -16.54
CA VAL A 178 12.85 1.87 -17.44
C VAL A 178 13.80 2.78 -18.22
N ALA A 179 13.29 3.85 -18.82
CA ALA A 179 14.07 4.83 -19.57
C ALA A 179 15.14 5.48 -18.69
N GLY A 180 14.78 5.94 -17.49
CA GLY A 180 15.72 6.53 -16.54
C GLY A 180 16.80 5.54 -16.10
N SER A 181 16.43 4.28 -15.82
CA SER A 181 17.38 3.25 -15.42
C SER A 181 18.37 2.90 -16.54
N LEU A 182 17.92 2.89 -17.80
CA LEU A 182 18.76 2.62 -18.96
C LEU A 182 19.65 3.80 -19.35
N ALA A 183 19.15 5.03 -19.21
CA ALA A 183 19.88 6.26 -19.54
C ALA A 183 21.00 6.58 -18.54
N THR A 184 20.92 6.05 -17.33
CA THR A 184 21.87 6.30 -16.24
C THR A 184 22.75 5.07 -15.96
N LYS A 185 23.91 5.28 -15.32
CA LYS A 185 24.82 4.17 -15.01
C LYS A 185 24.17 3.16 -14.04
N PRO A 186 24.46 1.85 -14.18
CA PRO A 186 23.98 0.86 -13.23
C PRO A 186 24.56 1.13 -11.84
N THR A 187 23.84 0.66 -10.82
CA THR A 187 24.37 0.57 -9.46
C THR A 187 25.62 -0.31 -9.48
N ASP A 188 26.59 0.00 -8.60
CA ASP A 188 27.84 -0.77 -8.49
C ASP A 188 27.57 -2.27 -8.28
N ASP A 189 28.30 -3.10 -9.01
CA ASP A 189 28.20 -4.56 -8.97
C ASP A 189 28.46 -5.12 -7.57
N ALA A 190 29.31 -4.47 -6.77
CA ALA A 190 29.55 -4.86 -5.38
C ALA A 190 28.27 -4.77 -4.53
N VAL A 191 27.53 -3.67 -4.68
CA VAL A 191 26.26 -3.43 -3.98
C VAL A 191 25.18 -4.39 -4.49
N LEU A 192 25.09 -4.59 -5.82
CA LEU A 192 24.14 -5.53 -6.41
C LEU A 192 24.42 -6.98 -5.99
N SER A 193 25.70 -7.38 -5.91
CA SER A 193 26.11 -8.70 -5.45
C SER A 193 25.76 -8.92 -3.98
N HIS A 194 26.02 -7.93 -3.12
CA HIS A 194 25.64 -7.97 -1.71
C HIS A 194 24.12 -8.12 -1.57
N PHE A 195 23.35 -7.24 -2.21
CA PHE A 195 21.89 -7.30 -2.21
C PHE A 195 21.35 -8.66 -2.69
N PHE A 196 21.85 -9.16 -3.82
CA PHE A 196 21.38 -10.44 -4.38
C PHE A 196 21.70 -11.63 -3.47
N LYS A 197 22.85 -11.64 -2.80
CA LYS A 197 23.23 -12.72 -1.87
C LYS A 197 22.41 -12.69 -0.57
N THR A 198 22.07 -11.50 -0.08
CA THR A 198 21.29 -11.32 1.15
C THR A 198 19.80 -11.57 0.92
N THR A 199 19.23 -10.99 -0.12
CA THR A 199 17.77 -11.00 -0.37
C THR A 199 17.34 -12.17 -1.26
N ARG A 200 18.23 -12.72 -2.08
CA ARG A 200 17.97 -13.83 -3.03
C ARG A 200 16.73 -13.65 -3.91
N PRO A 201 16.43 -12.44 -4.42
CA PRO A 201 15.17 -12.17 -5.10
C PRO A 201 15.00 -12.99 -6.38
N PHE A 202 13.77 -13.38 -6.69
CA PHE A 202 13.42 -13.87 -8.03
C PHE A 202 13.34 -12.72 -9.04
N GLY A 203 13.32 -13.05 -10.34
CA GLY A 203 13.20 -12.07 -11.43
C GLY A 203 14.39 -12.02 -12.38
N PHE A 204 14.59 -10.88 -13.01
CA PHE A 204 15.62 -10.61 -14.00
C PHE A 204 16.95 -10.25 -13.33
N TRP A 205 17.60 -11.25 -12.71
CA TRP A 205 18.90 -11.10 -12.04
C TRP A 205 20.02 -11.90 -12.69
N ARG A 206 19.88 -12.19 -14.00
CA ARG A 206 20.78 -13.07 -14.75
C ARG A 206 22.25 -12.64 -14.65
N HIS A 207 22.51 -11.34 -14.77
CA HIS A 207 23.86 -10.76 -14.77
C HIS A 207 24.66 -11.11 -13.49
N ILE A 208 24.04 -10.97 -12.32
CA ILE A 208 24.68 -11.28 -11.03
C ILE A 208 24.67 -12.78 -10.75
N ARG A 209 23.57 -13.47 -11.09
CA ARG A 209 23.39 -14.89 -10.82
C ARG A 209 24.39 -15.77 -11.56
N GLU A 210 24.82 -15.39 -12.77
CA GLU A 210 25.80 -16.18 -13.55
C GLU A 210 27.18 -16.22 -12.89
N ASN A 211 27.55 -15.19 -12.11
CA ASN A 211 28.84 -15.07 -11.43
C ASN A 211 28.94 -15.87 -10.11
N LEU A 212 27.88 -16.56 -9.69
CA LEU A 212 27.88 -17.36 -8.45
C LEU A 212 28.35 -18.81 -8.69
N PRO A 213 28.80 -19.54 -7.65
CA PRO A 213 29.03 -20.98 -7.73
C PRO A 213 27.73 -21.75 -8.04
N GLU A 214 27.83 -22.86 -8.78
CA GLU A 214 26.65 -23.67 -9.17
C GLU A 214 25.84 -24.18 -7.98
N SER A 215 26.48 -24.53 -6.86
CA SER A 215 25.80 -24.96 -5.63
C SER A 215 24.85 -23.87 -5.09
N GLN A 216 25.28 -22.61 -5.09
CA GLN A 216 24.47 -21.48 -4.67
C GLN A 216 23.35 -21.18 -5.67
N LYS A 217 23.60 -21.31 -6.98
CA LYS A 217 22.56 -21.13 -8.00
C LYS A 217 21.41 -22.12 -7.82
N ILE A 218 21.71 -23.39 -7.53
CA ILE A 218 20.70 -24.44 -7.33
C ILE A 218 19.87 -24.16 -6.07
N SER A 219 20.52 -23.80 -4.96
CA SER A 219 19.83 -23.42 -3.71
C SER A 219 18.87 -22.25 -3.93
N ILE A 220 19.35 -21.15 -4.51
CA ILE A 220 18.56 -19.94 -4.79
C ILE A 220 17.40 -20.23 -5.76
N ARG A 221 17.58 -21.10 -6.77
CA ARG A 221 16.49 -21.49 -7.68
C ARG A 221 15.41 -22.32 -6.98
N THR A 222 15.80 -23.16 -6.04
CA THR A 222 14.88 -24.03 -5.30
C THR A 222 14.04 -23.24 -4.30
N GLU A 223 14.65 -22.29 -3.61
CA GLU A 223 14.01 -21.24 -2.80
C GLU A 223 13.02 -20.42 -3.64
N ASN A 224 13.49 -19.74 -4.69
CA ASN A 224 12.65 -18.91 -5.54
C ASN A 224 11.45 -19.66 -6.15
N ARG A 225 11.62 -20.94 -6.53
CA ARG A 225 10.50 -21.75 -7.05
C ARG A 225 9.43 -21.98 -5.98
N ARG A 226 9.83 -22.22 -4.73
CA ARG A 226 8.89 -22.38 -3.61
C ARG A 226 8.19 -21.07 -3.30
N ASP A 227 8.92 -19.95 -3.29
CA ASP A 227 8.35 -18.63 -3.04
C ASP A 227 7.31 -18.23 -4.08
N ILE A 228 7.59 -18.45 -5.37
CA ILE A 228 6.62 -18.16 -6.45
C ILE A 228 5.33 -18.99 -6.26
N ILE A 229 5.46 -20.28 -5.92
CA ILE A 229 4.30 -21.13 -5.63
C ILE A 229 3.55 -20.63 -4.39
N ALA A 230 4.27 -20.27 -3.34
CA ALA A 230 3.71 -19.75 -2.11
C ALA A 230 2.96 -18.43 -2.34
N VAL A 231 3.48 -17.52 -3.17
CA VAL A 231 2.81 -16.27 -3.54
C VAL A 231 1.46 -16.55 -4.21
N CYS A 232 1.39 -17.48 -5.17
CA CYS A 232 0.12 -17.85 -5.82
C CYS A 232 -0.91 -18.38 -4.80
N ILE A 233 -0.47 -19.22 -3.85
CA ILE A 233 -1.32 -19.75 -2.79
C ILE A 233 -1.73 -18.62 -1.82
N ALA A 234 -0.80 -17.74 -1.46
CA ALA A 234 -1.01 -16.65 -0.50
C ALA A 234 -2.04 -15.63 -0.98
N VAL A 235 -2.03 -15.29 -2.28
CA VAL A 235 -3.04 -14.39 -2.87
C VAL A 235 -4.43 -14.99 -2.73
N LEU A 236 -4.60 -16.27 -3.08
CA LEU A 236 -5.88 -16.96 -2.92
C LEU A 236 -6.28 -17.08 -1.44
N TRP A 237 -5.31 -17.35 -0.56
CA TRP A 237 -5.50 -17.45 0.89
C TRP A 237 -5.98 -16.14 1.50
N GLN A 238 -5.44 -15.00 1.03
CA GLN A 238 -5.83 -13.68 1.51
C GLN A 238 -7.23 -13.31 1.02
N LEU A 239 -7.55 -13.60 -0.25
CA LEU A 239 -8.90 -13.40 -0.80
C LEU A 239 -9.94 -14.28 -0.09
N SER A 240 -9.64 -15.56 0.14
CA SER A 240 -10.53 -16.47 0.85
C SER A 240 -10.75 -16.03 2.29
N LEU A 241 -9.70 -15.59 2.99
CA LEU A 241 -9.81 -15.09 4.37
C LEU A 241 -10.76 -13.88 4.44
N PHE A 242 -10.56 -12.91 3.55
CA PHE A 242 -11.38 -11.70 3.49
C PHE A 242 -12.85 -12.03 3.21
N LEU A 243 -13.11 -12.84 2.17
CA LEU A 243 -14.46 -13.26 1.82
C LEU A 243 -15.11 -14.09 2.93
N MET A 244 -14.35 -14.96 3.60
CA MET A 244 -14.85 -15.79 4.70
C MET A 244 -15.38 -14.94 5.85
N LEU A 245 -14.60 -13.95 6.29
CA LEU A 245 -15.03 -13.03 7.35
C LEU A 245 -16.27 -12.22 6.94
N MET A 246 -16.35 -11.85 5.65
CA MET A 246 -17.52 -11.15 5.10
C MET A 246 -18.80 -12.02 5.17
N GLN A 247 -18.69 -13.34 4.97
CA GLN A 247 -19.86 -14.24 5.06
C GLN A 247 -20.45 -14.31 6.46
N ILE A 248 -19.63 -14.19 7.52
CA ILE A 248 -20.12 -14.09 8.90
C ILE A 248 -21.04 -12.87 9.04
N ILE A 249 -20.61 -11.74 8.50
CA ILE A 249 -21.37 -10.48 8.57
C ILE A 249 -22.69 -10.61 7.81
N PHE A 250 -22.69 -11.28 6.65
CA PHE A 250 -23.92 -11.55 5.89
C PHE A 250 -24.77 -12.70 6.46
N LYS A 251 -24.34 -13.34 7.56
CA LYS A 251 -24.98 -14.51 8.17
C LYS A 251 -25.15 -15.68 7.20
N GLN A 252 -24.28 -15.77 6.18
CA GLN A 252 -24.33 -16.82 5.17
C GLN A 252 -23.42 -18.00 5.57
N TRP A 253 -23.88 -18.79 6.53
CA TRP A 253 -23.09 -19.86 7.17
C TRP A 253 -22.61 -20.95 6.21
N HIS A 254 -23.38 -21.27 5.18
CA HIS A 254 -22.99 -22.27 4.18
C HIS A 254 -21.71 -21.85 3.42
N TYR A 255 -21.67 -20.61 2.89
CA TYR A 255 -20.49 -20.09 2.22
C TYR A 255 -19.31 -19.90 3.17
N PHE A 256 -19.57 -19.54 4.44
CA PHE A 256 -18.54 -19.49 5.46
C PHE A 256 -17.85 -20.84 5.65
N ILE A 257 -18.60 -21.94 5.75
CA ILE A 257 -18.03 -23.28 5.94
C ILE A 257 -17.17 -23.68 4.73
N TYR A 258 -17.63 -23.43 3.50
CA TYR A 258 -16.84 -23.71 2.29
C TYR A 258 -15.54 -22.91 2.25
N LEU A 259 -15.59 -21.60 2.54
CA LEU A 259 -14.41 -20.75 2.56
C LEU A 259 -13.48 -21.10 3.71
N PHE A 260 -14.00 -21.54 4.86
CA PHE A 260 -13.19 -22.02 5.98
C PHE A 260 -12.43 -23.30 5.63
N ALA A 261 -13.06 -24.24 4.94
CA ALA A 261 -12.39 -25.45 4.44
C ALA A 261 -11.28 -25.09 3.43
N ILE A 262 -11.56 -24.17 2.50
CA ILE A 262 -10.55 -23.64 1.56
C ILE A 262 -9.41 -22.96 2.32
N GLN A 263 -9.72 -22.19 3.36
CA GLN A 263 -8.72 -21.50 4.18
C GLN A 263 -7.77 -22.49 4.86
N ILE A 264 -8.30 -23.58 5.42
CA ILE A 264 -7.48 -24.64 6.02
C ILE A 264 -6.58 -25.28 4.97
N PHE A 265 -7.15 -25.66 3.81
CA PHE A 265 -6.39 -26.27 2.72
C PHE A 265 -5.24 -25.37 2.23
N LEU A 266 -5.51 -24.09 1.99
CA LEU A 266 -4.50 -23.13 1.56
C LEU A 266 -3.45 -22.88 2.66
N SER A 267 -3.86 -22.85 3.94
CA SER A 267 -2.94 -22.74 5.07
C SER A 267 -1.99 -23.93 5.16
N THR A 268 -2.49 -25.14 4.93
CA THR A 268 -1.66 -26.35 4.82
C THR A 268 -0.70 -26.25 3.63
N GLY A 269 -1.16 -25.74 2.48
CA GLY A 269 -0.30 -25.46 1.34
C GLY A 269 0.85 -24.50 1.69
N LEU A 270 0.54 -23.35 2.29
CA LEU A 270 1.56 -22.38 2.73
C LEU A 270 2.53 -22.96 3.75
N TYR A 271 2.04 -23.82 4.66
CA TYR A 271 2.90 -24.50 5.61
C TYR A 271 3.97 -25.36 4.92
N PHE A 272 3.55 -26.16 3.93
CA PHE A 272 4.45 -27.07 3.21
C PHE A 272 5.36 -26.37 2.21
N PHE A 273 4.89 -25.35 1.51
CA PHE A 273 5.69 -24.68 0.49
C PHE A 273 6.61 -23.61 1.06
N TRP A 274 6.18 -22.90 2.10
CA TRP A 274 6.90 -21.74 2.64
C TRP A 274 7.34 -21.93 4.10
N PHE A 275 6.39 -22.05 5.02
CA PHE A 275 6.68 -21.94 6.46
C PHE A 275 7.74 -22.94 6.97
N ARG A 276 7.65 -24.20 6.53
CA ARG A 276 8.57 -25.26 7.02
C ARG A 276 10.03 -25.09 6.59
N HIS A 277 10.31 -24.25 5.59
CA HIS A 277 11.66 -24.04 5.07
C HIS A 277 12.30 -22.73 5.55
N LEU A 278 11.53 -21.90 6.27
CA LEU A 278 11.95 -20.56 6.69
C LEU A 278 13.16 -20.59 7.64
N SER A 279 13.26 -21.61 8.49
CA SER A 279 14.34 -21.77 9.47
C SER A 279 15.68 -22.19 8.86
N ASP A 280 15.64 -22.87 7.72
CA ASP A 280 16.83 -23.47 7.10
C ASP A 280 17.51 -22.49 6.12
N GLU A 281 16.80 -21.43 5.74
CA GLU A 281 17.18 -20.48 4.69
C GLU A 281 17.65 -19.13 5.23
N ILE A 282 17.31 -18.80 6.47
CA ILE A 282 17.79 -17.59 7.16
C ILE A 282 19.04 -17.96 7.97
N PRO A 283 20.24 -17.48 7.60
CA PRO A 283 21.40 -17.61 8.46
C PRO A 283 21.09 -16.91 9.78
N THR A 284 21.11 -17.64 10.89
CA THR A 284 20.93 -17.09 12.24
C THR A 284 22.11 -16.21 12.71
N ASP A 285 23.12 -16.02 11.86
CA ASP A 285 24.34 -15.25 12.11
C ASP A 285 24.24 -13.77 11.68
N PHE A 286 23.07 -13.16 11.78
CA PHE A 286 22.96 -11.70 11.79
C PHE A 286 23.00 -11.20 13.24
N LYS A 287 24.21 -11.17 13.81
CA LYS A 287 24.58 -10.32 14.96
C LYS A 287 25.40 -9.14 14.46
#